data_AF-A0A3L7PNI5-F1
#
_entry.id   AF-A0A3L7PNI5-F1
#
_cell.length_a   1.000
_cell.length_b   1.000
_cell.length_c   1.000
_cell.angle_alpha   90.00
_cell.angle_beta   90.00
_cell.angle_gamma   90.00
#
_symmetry.space_group_name_H-M   'P 1'
#
loop_
_entity.id
_entity.type
_entity.pdbx_description
1 polymer ?
#
loop_
_entity_poly.entity_id
_entity_poly.type
_entity_poly.pdbx_seq_one_letter_code
_entity_poly.pdbx_strand_id
1 'polypeptide(L)' 'KEGVDYLLHGHTHVCRDERHGATRIINPGALHRASEFTVALLDTDSDELQFLVVA' A
#
# COMPACT_ATOMS: atom_id res chain seq x y z
N LYS A 1 8.18 21.90 4.41
CA LYS A 1 8.24 20.51 3.92
C LYS A 1 7.43 20.50 2.63
N GLU A 2 8.08 20.40 1.47
CA GLU A 2 7.35 20.19 0.20
C GLU A 2 7.46 18.71 -0.14
N GLY A 3 6.31 18.03 -0.29
CA GLY A 3 6.23 16.59 -0.51
C GLY A 3 5.13 15.93 0.33
N VAL A 4 4.70 14.74 -0.11
CA VAL A 4 3.77 13.89 0.64
C VAL A 4 4.54 12.74 1.28
N ASP A 5 4.19 12.38 2.52
CA ASP A 5 4.83 11.25 3.20
C ASP A 5 4.38 9.90 2.60
N TYR A 6 3.14 9.81 2.10
CA TYR A 6 2.57 8.61 1.49
C TYR A 6 1.92 8.87 0.13
N LEU A 7 2.14 7.96 -0.82
CA LEU A 7 1.41 7.85 -2.09
C LEU A 7 0.70 6.50 -2.12
N LEU A 8 -0.62 6.52 -1.92
CA LEU A 8 -1.47 5.33 -1.93
C LEU A 8 -2.15 5.20 -3.30
N HIS A 9 -1.94 4.08 -3.99
CA HIS A 9 -2.49 3.86 -5.33
C HIS A 9 -2.99 2.43 -5.54
N GLY A 10 -3.82 2.23 -6.57
CA GLY A 10 -4.28 0.91 -7.01
C GLY A 10 -3.89 0.63 -8.46
N HIS A 11 -4.88 0.17 -9.24
CA HIS A 11 -4.82 -0.08 -10.69
C HIS A 11 -4.06 -1.34 -11.15
N THR A 12 -2.85 -1.59 -10.65
CA THR A 12 -2.07 -2.78 -11.10
C THR A 12 -2.54 -4.09 -10.49
N HIS A 13 -3.35 -4.03 -9.43
CA HIS A 13 -3.82 -5.16 -8.62
C HIS A 13 -2.69 -5.94 -7.91
N VAL A 14 -1.47 -5.40 -7.86
CA VAL A 14 -0.31 -6.04 -7.24
C VAL A 14 0.12 -5.23 -6.02
N CYS A 15 0.31 -5.92 -4.89
CA CYS A 15 0.82 -5.31 -3.67
C CYS A 15 2.18 -4.64 -3.92
N ARG A 16 2.37 -3.44 -3.37
CA ARG A 16 3.62 -2.68 -3.52
C ARG A 16 3.93 -1.94 -2.23
N ASP A 17 5.19 -1.97 -1.83
CA ASP A 17 5.76 -1.16 -0.76
C ASP A 17 7.17 -0.72 -1.17
N GLU A 18 7.30 0.55 -1.56
CA GLU A 18 8.56 1.13 -2.01
C GLU A 18 8.73 2.53 -1.44
N ARG A 19 9.96 3.04 -1.46
CA ARG A 19 10.26 4.43 -1.10
C ARG A 19 10.93 5.17 -2.24
N HIS A 20 10.46 6.37 -2.52
CA HIS A 20 11.10 7.32 -3.44
C HIS A 20 11.41 8.62 -2.68
N GLY A 21 12.67 8.80 -2.29
CA GLY A 21 13.04 9.84 -1.34
C GLY A 21 12.33 9.63 -0.01
N ALA A 22 11.65 10.68 0.49
CA ALA A 22 10.88 10.61 1.73
C ALA A 22 9.49 9.97 1.56
N THR A 23 8.96 9.92 0.32
CA THR A 23 7.62 9.40 0.05
C THR A 23 7.63 7.87 0.02
N ARG A 24 6.74 7.25 0.80
CA ARG A 24 6.45 5.83 0.72
C ARG A 24 5.29 5.58 -0.24
N ILE A 25 5.46 4.66 -1.17
CA ILE A 25 4.53 4.33 -2.25
C ILE A 25 3.92 2.97 -1.94
N ILE A 26 2.60 2.94 -1.76
CA ILE A 26 1.88 1.74 -1.33
C ILE A 26 0.77 1.41 -2.33
N ASN A 27 0.69 0.15 -2.72
CA ASN A 27 -0.47 -0.44 -3.39
C ASN A 27 -0.99 -1.60 -2.55
N PRO A 28 -2.27 -1.60 -2.13
CA PRO A 28 -2.83 -2.66 -1.29
C PRO A 28 -3.11 -3.98 -2.04
N GLY A 29 -2.93 -4.00 -3.36
CA GLY A 29 -3.35 -5.09 -4.23
C GLY A 29 -4.79 -4.89 -4.69
N ALA A 30 -5.65 -5.91 -4.56
CA ALA A 30 -7.01 -5.84 -5.08
C ALA A 30 -8.00 -6.71 -4.29
N LEU A 31 -9.27 -6.29 -4.29
CA LEU A 31 -10.42 -7.05 -3.78
C LEU A 31 -11.36 -7.51 -4.91
N HIS A 32 -10.96 -7.29 -6.18
CA HIS A 32 -11.82 -7.57 -7.32
C HIS A 32 -10.97 -8.03 -8.51
N ARG A 33 -11.41 -9.13 -9.16
CA ARG A 33 -10.70 -9.76 -10.30
C ARG A 33 -9.23 -10.04 -9.97
N ALA A 34 -8.98 -10.59 -8.79
CA ALA A 34 -7.66 -10.98 -8.31
C ALA A 34 -7.68 -12.45 -7.88
N SER A 35 -6.53 -13.12 -8.01
CA SER A 35 -6.34 -14.50 -7.54
C SER A 35 -6.28 -14.61 -6.02
N GLU A 36 -5.89 -13.53 -5.36
CA GLU A 36 -5.86 -13.37 -3.91
C GLU A 36 -6.41 -11.98 -3.57
N PHE A 37 -7.27 -11.91 -2.56
CA PHE A 37 -7.84 -10.65 -2.10
C PHE A 37 -6.98 -10.07 -0.99
N THR A 38 -6.51 -8.84 -1.17
CA THR A 38 -5.58 -8.21 -0.23
C THR A 38 -6.01 -6.80 0.12
N VAL A 39 -5.68 -6.39 1.34
CA VAL A 39 -5.75 -5.01 1.81
C VAL A 39 -4.44 -4.63 2.52
N ALA A 40 -4.18 -3.34 2.68
CA ALA A 40 -3.04 -2.84 3.45
C ALA A 40 -3.52 -2.12 4.72
N LEU A 41 -2.90 -2.44 5.86
CA LEU A 41 -3.03 -1.71 7.12
C LEU A 41 -1.74 -0.93 7.36
N LEU A 42 -1.83 0.40 7.40
CA LEU A 42 -0.73 1.31 7.64
C LEU A 42 -0.93 2.00 9.00
N ASP A 43 0.03 1.82 9.90
CA ASP A 43 0.16 2.66 11.09
C ASP A 43 0.97 3.90 10.72
N THR A 44 0.35 5.07 10.81
CA THR A 44 0.97 6.34 10.41
C THR A 44 1.94 6.90 11.44
N ASP A 45 1.84 6.48 12.70
CA ASP A 45 2.71 6.95 13.78
C ASP A 45 4.05 6.19 13.76
N SER A 46 3.99 4.87 13.52
CA SER A 46 5.17 4.00 13.46
C SER A 46 5.72 3.79 12.05
N ASP A 47 4.95 4.14 11.00
CA ASP A 47 5.23 3.79 9.61
C ASP A 47 5.32 2.25 9.41
N GLU A 48 4.57 1.47 10.18
CA GLU A 48 4.45 0.03 9.95
C GLU A 48 3.35 -0.29 8.92
N LEU A 49 3.67 -1.17 7.96
CA LEU A 49 2.74 -1.63 6.93
C LEU A 49 2.56 -3.13 7.01
N GLN A 50 1.31 -3.57 6.98
CA GLN A 50 0.94 -4.99 6.88
C GLN A 50 0.02 -5.21 5.69
N PHE A 51 0.31 -6.23 4.89
CA PHE A 51 -0.63 -6.74 3.88
C PHE A 51 -1.44 -7.88 4.48
N LEU A 52 -2.76 -7.76 4.43
CA LEU A 52 -3.68 -8.75 4.96
C LEU A 52 -4.40 -9.43 3.80
N VAL A 53 -4.39 -10.76 3.80
CA VAL A 53 -5.21 -11.56 2.89
C VAL A 53 -6.63 -11.64 3.45
N VAL A 54 -7.63 -11.43 2.58
CA VAL A 54 -9.05 -11.43 2.92
C VAL A 54 -9.68 -12.68 2.28
N ALA A 55 -10.36 -13.49 3.09
CA ALA A 55 -11.07 -14.70 2.66
C ALA A 55 -12.55 -14.44 2.41
#